data_AF-A0A6A9T5Y9-F1
#
_entry.id   AF-A0A6A9T5Y9-F1
#
_cell.length_a   1.000
_cell.length_b   1.000
_cell.length_c   1.000
_cell.angle_alpha   90.00
_cell.angle_beta   90.00
_cell.angle_gamma   90.00
#
_symmetry.space_group_name_H-M   'P 1'
#
loop_
_entity.id
_entity.type
_entity.pdbx_description
1 polymer ?
#
loop_
_entity_poly.entity_id
_entity_poly.type
_entity_poly.pdbx_seq_one_letter_code
_entity_poly.pdbx_strand_id
1 'polypeptide(L)' 'MIEPFTAAIGNNLTTLAAVMLAYLAGAMTPVYYAQERMRGFGRAMASRLPYEPPPGVEEGQALEAATDESGDE' A
#
# COMPACT_ATOMS: atom_id res chain seq x y z
N MET A 1 -20.23 -6.20 31.90
CA MET A 1 -19.40 -6.50 30.69
C MET A 1 -18.82 -5.26 30.00
N ILE A 2 -19.27 -4.03 30.31
CA ILE A 2 -18.76 -2.80 29.64
C ILE A 2 -17.51 -2.24 30.33
N GLU A 3 -17.35 -2.46 31.64
CA GLU A 3 -16.23 -1.95 32.44
C GLU A 3 -14.81 -2.29 31.94
N PRO A 4 -14.50 -3.52 31.46
CA PRO A 4 -13.17 -3.79 30.91
C PRO A 4 -12.92 -3.04 29.59
N PHE A 5 -13.97 -2.78 28.80
CA PHE A 5 -13.86 -2.01 27.57
C PHE A 5 -13.61 -0.53 27.84
N THR A 6 -14.31 0.07 28.80
CA THR A 6 -14.09 1.49 29.16
C THR A 6 -12.70 1.73 29.74
N ALA A 7 -12.17 0.79 30.53
CA ALA A 7 -10.80 0.86 31.05
C ALA A 7 -9.72 0.76 29.95
N ALA A 8 -9.91 -0.11 28.96
CA ALA A 8 -8.98 -0.27 27.83
C ALA A 8 -8.98 0.93 26.87
N ILE A 9 -10.15 1.55 26.66
CA ILE A 9 -10.33 2.73 25.80
C ILE A 9 -9.76 3.99 26.46
N GLY A 10 -9.94 4.14 27.77
CA GLY A 10 -9.50 5.32 28.52
C GLY A 10 -7.99 5.57 28.45
N ASN A 11 -7.18 4.51 28.37
CA ASN A 11 -5.72 4.63 28.30
C ASN A 11 -5.18 4.99 26.91
N ASN A 12 -5.92 4.78 25.82
CA ASN A 12 -5.43 4.96 24.44
C ASN A 12 -6.52 5.45 23.48
N LEU A 13 -7.20 6.54 23.85
CA LEU A 13 -8.30 7.12 23.06
C LEU A 13 -7.88 7.47 21.62
N THR A 14 -6.63 7.92 21.43
CA THR A 14 -6.06 8.24 20.12
C THR A 14 -5.94 7.00 19.22
N THR A 15 -5.46 5.87 19.76
CA THR A 15 -5.37 4.61 19.04
C THR A 15 -6.75 4.08 18.68
N LEU A 16 -7.72 4.15 19.61
CA LEU A 16 -9.10 3.76 19.32
C LEU A 16 -9.70 4.64 18.21
N ALA A 17 -9.52 5.97 18.30
CA ALA A 17 -10.01 6.89 17.29
C ALA A 17 -9.41 6.60 15.92
N ALA A 18 -8.10 6.32 15.84
CA ALA A 18 -7.43 5.93 14.61
C ALA A 18 -7.99 4.63 14.03
N VAL A 19 -8.22 3.61 14.86
CA VAL A 19 -8.82 2.33 14.43
C VAL A 19 -10.26 2.51 13.94
N MET A 20 -11.07 3.30 14.65
CA MET A 20 -12.45 3.59 14.24
C MET A 20 -12.49 4.36 12.92
N LEU A 21 -11.62 5.36 12.75
CA LEU A 21 -11.50 6.10 11.51
C LEU A 21 -11.06 5.20 10.35
N ALA A 22 -10.07 4.34 10.56
CA ALA A 22 -9.63 3.37 9.55
C ALA A 22 -10.74 2.39 9.16
N TYR A 23 -11.51 1.89 10.14
CA TYR A 23 -12.66 1.02 9.90
C TYR A 23 -13.75 1.71 9.10
N LEU A 24 -14.16 2.92 9.48
CA LEU A 24 -15.19 3.69 8.78
C LEU A 24 -14.75 4.06 7.37
N ALA A 25 -13.48 4.47 7.19
CA ALA A 25 -12.91 4.73 5.87
C ALA A 25 -12.90 3.46 4.99
N GLY A 26 -12.58 2.30 5.57
CA GLY A 26 -12.63 1.01 4.88
C GLY A 26 -14.05 0.57 4.51
N ALA A 27 -15.00 0.67 5.45
CA ALA A 27 -16.39 0.27 5.25
C ALA A 27 -17.11 1.14 4.21
N MET A 28 -16.76 2.42 4.12
CA MET A 28 -17.33 3.36 3.15
C MET A 28 -16.68 3.26 1.75
N THR A 29 -15.57 2.54 1.61
CA THR A 29 -14.89 2.40 0.33
C THR A 29 -15.30 1.08 -0.34
N PRO A 30 -15.99 1.11 -1.50
CA PRO A 30 -16.27 -0.12 -2.22
C PRO A 30 -14.97 -0.84 -2.59
N VAL A 31 -14.92 -2.14 -2.37
CA VAL A 31 -13.70 -2.97 -2.48
C VAL A 31 -12.98 -2.77 -3.82
N TYR A 32 -13.74 -2.64 -4.91
CA TYR A 32 -13.20 -2.37 -6.25
C TYR A 32 -12.36 -1.08 -6.31
N TYR A 33 -12.87 0.02 -5.75
CA TYR A 33 -12.14 1.30 -5.73
C TYR A 33 -10.94 1.27 -4.77
N ALA A 34 -11.01 0.49 -3.70
CA ALA A 34 -9.86 0.28 -2.82
C ALA A 34 -8.72 -0.43 -3.56
N GLN A 35 -9.04 -1.48 -4.32
CA GLN A 35 -8.06 -2.20 -5.13
C GLN A 35 -7.41 -1.32 -6.20
N GLU A 36 -8.22 -0.51 -6.90
CA GLU A 36 -7.70 0.40 -7.91
C GLU A 36 -6.75 1.45 -7.31
N ARG A 37 -7.12 2.02 -6.14
CA ARG A 37 -6.25 2.94 -5.40
C ARG A 37 -4.96 2.29 -4.95
N MET A 38 -4.99 1.05 -4.48
CA MET A 38 -3.79 0.31 -4.07
C MET A 38 -2.86 0.01 -5.26
N ARG A 39 -3.40 -0.36 -6.42
CA ARG A 39 -2.63 -0.56 -7.65
C ARG A 39 -1.98 0.73 -8.13
N GLY A 40 -2.75 1.83 -8.15
CA GLY A 40 -2.25 3.15 -8.53
C GLY A 40 -1.17 3.67 -7.57
N PHE A 41 -1.39 3.52 -6.26
CA PHE A 41 -0.40 3.85 -5.24
C PHE A 41 0.87 3.02 -5.39
N GLY A 42 0.75 1.71 -5.60
CA GLY A 42 1.88 0.81 -5.83
C GLY A 42 2.73 1.24 -7.04
N ARG A 43 2.10 1.56 -8.18
CA ARG A 43 2.78 2.12 -9.36
C ARG A 43 3.49 3.44 -9.06
N ALA A 44 2.85 4.34 -8.32
CA ALA A 44 3.43 5.63 -7.95
C ALA A 44 4.61 5.51 -6.98
N MET A 45 4.59 4.50 -6.09
CA MET A 45 5.72 4.19 -5.21
C MET A 45 6.85 3.51 -5.97
N ALA A 46 6.54 2.57 -6.86
CA ALA A 46 7.52 1.88 -7.68
C ALA A 46 8.32 2.84 -8.58
N SER A 47 7.68 3.88 -9.13
CA SER A 47 8.37 4.90 -9.93
C SER A 47 9.32 5.80 -9.13
N ARG A 48 9.30 5.72 -7.79
CA ARG A 48 10.23 6.44 -6.91
C ARG A 48 11.41 5.59 -6.46
N LEU A 49 11.40 4.29 -6.72
CA LEU A 49 12.52 3.43 -6.39
C LEU A 49 13.69 3.75 -7.34
N PRO A 50 14.91 3.99 -6.81
CA PRO A 50 16.09 4.08 -7.66
C PRO A 50 16.25 2.78 -8.43
N TYR A 51 16.16 2.85 -9.75
CA TYR A 51 16.51 1.72 -10.59
C TYR A 51 18.03 1.69 -10.72
N GLU A 52 18.65 0.62 -10.21
CA GLU A 52 20.07 0.37 -10.40
C GLU A 52 20.20 -0.77 -11.42
N PRO A 53 20.77 -0.51 -12.61
CA PRO A 53 20.95 -1.56 -13.59
C PRO A 53 21.92 -2.63 -13.06
N PRO A 54 21.74 -3.90 -13.43
CA PRO A 54 22.68 -4.95 -13.07
C PRO A 54 24.12 -4.58 -13.50
N PRO A 55 25.14 -4.88 -12.68
CA PRO A 55 26.52 -4.53 -13.00
C PRO A 55 26.97 -5.13 -14.34
N GLY A 56 27.42 -4.27 -15.26
CA GLY A 56 27.84 -4.65 -16.60
C GLY A 56 26.76 -4.53 -17.69
N VAL A 57 25.56 -4.04 -17.36
CA VAL A 57 24.46 -3.81 -18.31
C VAL A 57 24.15 -2.31 -18.38
N GLU A 58 24.02 -1.77 -19.59
CA GLU A 58 23.59 -0.38 -19.77
C GLU A 58 22.11 -0.21 -19.40
N GLU A 59 21.75 0.95 -18.83
CA GLU A 59 20.38 1.23 -18.36
C GLU A 59 19.29 0.91 -19.40
N GLY A 60 19.54 1.20 -20.68
CA GLY A 60 18.58 0.93 -21.76
C GLY A 60 18.33 -0.56 -21.98
N GLN A 61 19.39 -1.39 -21.96
CA GLN A 61 19.28 -2.84 -22.14
C GLN A 61 18.62 -3.50 -20.92
N ALA A 62 18.90 -2.98 -19.73
CA ALA A 62 18.33 -3.48 -18.49
C ALA A 62 16.82 -3.17 -18.39
N LEU A 63 16.40 -2.00 -18.89
CA LEU A 63 14.99 -1.61 -18.95
C LEU A 63 14.21 -2.39 -20.02
N GLU A 64 14.82 -2.66 -21.18
CA GLU A 64 14.25 -3.50 -22.24
C GLU A 64 14.00 -4.92 -21.73
N ALA A 65 15.00 -5.55 -21.10
CA ALA A 65 14.88 -6.87 -20.50
C ALA A 65 13.78 -6.95 -19.41
N ALA A 66 13.67 -5.93 -18.56
CA ALA A 66 12.64 -5.87 -17.51
C ALA A 66 11.22 -5.65 -18.07
N THR A 67 11.11 -5.06 -19.27
CA THR A 67 9.82 -4.84 -19.93
C THR A 67 9.38 -6.08 -20.71
N ASP A 68 10.31 -6.77 -21.37
CA ASP A 68 10.06 -8.00 -22.14
C ASP A 68 9.63 -9.16 -21.22
N GLU A 69 10.25 -9.32 -20.05
CA GLU A 69 9.89 -10.37 -19.07
C GLU A 69 8.49 -10.16 -18.46
N SER A 70 7.95 -8.93 -18.55
CA SER A 70 6.59 -8.59 -18.07
C SER A 70 5.48 -8.82 -19.10
N GLY A 71 5.83 -9.18 -20.35
CA GLY A 71 4.90 -9.33 -21.47
C GLY A 71 4.59 -10.78 -21.90
N ASP A 72 5.21 -11.78 -21.27
CA ASP A 72 5.20 -13.18 -21.73
C ASP A 72 4.34 -14.15 -20.87
N GLU A 73 3.26 -13.65 -20.25
CA GLU A 73 2.19 -14.47 -19.63
C GLU A 73 0.87 -14.47 -20.44
#